data_AF-A0A3C1U046-F1
#
_entry.id   AF-A0A3C1U046-F1
#
_cell.length_a   1.000
_cell.length_b   1.000
_cell.length_c   1.000
_cell.angle_alpha   90.00
_cell.angle_beta   90.00
_cell.angle_gamma   90.00
#
_symmetry.space_group_name_H-M   'P 1'
#
loop_
_entity.id
_entity.type
_entity.pdbx_description
1 polymer ?
#
loop_
_entity_poly.entity_id
_entity_poly.type
_entity_poly.pdbx_seq_one_letter_code
_entity_poly.pdbx_strand_id
1 'polypeptide(L)' 'MERSRAIIGADAKFVGKISNVKSIEIEGTVEADLAAEKLSIGASGRFTGQVKSDLVVIGGG' A
#
# COMPACT_ATOMS: atom_id res chain seq x y z
N MET A 1 8.57 19.54 -3.58
CA MET A 1 9.21 18.90 -2.39
C MET A 1 8.56 17.54 -2.21
N GLU A 2 9.36 16.54 -1.80
CA GLU A 2 9.24 15.09 -2.06
C GLU A 2 7.81 14.51 -2.16
N ARG A 3 7.54 13.90 -3.32
CA ARG A 3 6.37 13.06 -3.54
C ARG A 3 6.79 11.60 -3.35
N SER A 4 6.99 11.14 -2.12
CA SER A 4 7.30 9.72 -1.88
C SER A 4 6.09 8.86 -2.27
N ARG A 5 6.13 8.31 -3.48
CA ARG A 5 5.14 7.37 -4.01
C ARG A 5 5.79 6.00 -4.14
N ALA A 6 5.12 4.97 -3.62
CA ALA A 6 5.48 3.57 -3.85
C ALA A 6 4.36 2.87 -4.63
N ILE A 7 4.73 1.88 -5.45
CA ILE A 7 3.80 1.00 -6.17
C ILE A 7 4.28 -0.44 -5.98
N ILE A 8 3.39 -1.32 -5.50
CA ILE A 8 3.58 -2.77 -5.49
C ILE A 8 2.79 -3.35 -6.65
N GLY A 9 3.48 -3.73 -7.73
CA GLY A 9 2.86 -4.26 -8.95
C GLY A 9 2.17 -5.62 -8.75
N ALA A 10 1.30 -6.01 -9.69
CA ALA A 10 0.39 -7.16 -9.57
C ALA A 10 1.06 -8.50 -9.19
N ASP A 11 2.24 -8.78 -9.73
CA ASP A 11 2.97 -10.03 -9.45
C ASP A 11 4.02 -9.89 -8.33
N ALA A 12 4.09 -8.72 -7.69
CA ALA A 12 5.04 -8.47 -6.61
C ALA A 12 4.48 -8.95 -5.27
N LYS A 13 5.34 -9.59 -4.49
CA LYS A 13 5.10 -9.86 -3.07
C LYS A 13 6.07 -9.04 -2.22
N PHE A 14 5.53 -8.28 -1.26
CA PHE A 14 6.30 -7.59 -0.24
C PHE A 14 5.96 -8.13 1.15
N VAL A 15 6.99 -8.40 1.96
CA VAL A 15 6.84 -8.80 3.37
C VAL A 15 7.76 -7.92 4.22
N GLY A 16 7.22 -7.28 5.27
CA GLY A 16 8.04 -6.51 6.20
C GLY A 16 7.35 -5.26 6.74
N LYS A 17 8.03 -4.11 6.67
CA LYS A 17 7.53 -2.83 7.17
C LYS A 17 7.65 -1.76 6.10
N ILE A 18 6.58 -0.96 5.93
CA ILE A 18 6.56 0.20 5.06
C ILE A 18 6.29 1.43 5.92
N SER A 19 7.20 2.40 5.91
CA SER A 19 7.08 3.64 6.68
C SER A 19 7.62 4.82 5.89
N ASN A 20 7.18 6.03 6.25
CA ASN A 20 7.63 7.29 5.63
C ASN A 20 7.29 7.41 4.14
N VAL A 21 6.15 6.84 3.72
CA VAL A 21 5.62 6.99 2.37
C VAL A 21 4.40 7.90 2.39
N LYS A 22 4.33 8.86 1.46
CA LYS A 22 3.16 9.73 1.34
C LYS A 22 1.97 8.97 0.75
N SER A 23 2.19 8.30 -0.39
CA SER A 23 1.15 7.51 -1.04
C SER A 23 1.67 6.16 -1.50
N ILE A 24 0.91 5.10 -1.27
CA ILE A 24 1.20 3.77 -1.79
C ILE A 24 0.02 3.19 -2.56
N GLU A 25 0.32 2.54 -3.67
CA GLU A 25 -0.62 1.79 -4.50
C GLU A 25 -0.23 0.31 -4.51
N ILE A 26 -1.19 -0.56 -4.25
CA ILE A 26 -1.00 -2.02 -4.13
C ILE A 26 -1.88 -2.71 -5.16
N GLU A 27 -1.23 -3.25 -6.18
CA GLU A 27 -1.84 -4.16 -7.15
C GLU A 27 -1.46 -5.62 -6.87
N GLY A 28 -0.38 -5.86 -6.11
CA GLY A 28 0.12 -7.18 -5.73
C GLY A 28 -0.20 -7.60 -4.29
N THR A 29 0.65 -8.46 -3.71
CA THR A 29 0.47 -8.98 -2.34
C THR A 29 1.39 -8.30 -1.34
N VAL A 30 0.84 -7.78 -0.25
CA VAL A 30 1.59 -7.12 0.82
C VAL A 30 1.24 -7.74 2.18
N GLU A 31 2.25 -8.20 2.90
CA GLU A 31 2.17 -8.70 4.27
C GLU A 31 3.04 -7.80 5.16
N ALA A 32 2.47 -6.73 5.72
CA ALA A 32 3.29 -5.69 6.35
C ALA A 32 2.59 -4.86 7.43
N ASP A 33 3.40 -4.23 8.28
CA ASP A 33 3.00 -3.04 9.03
C ASP A 33 3.23 -1.80 8.15
N LEU A 34 2.17 -1.05 7.86
CA LEU A 34 2.18 0.08 6.92
C LEU A 34 1.81 1.40 7.62
N ALA A 35 2.62 2.43 7.42
CA ALA A 35 2.32 3.82 7.77
C ALA A 35 2.44 4.75 6.54
N ALA A 36 1.32 5.35 6.12
CA ALA A 36 1.25 6.22 4.94
C ALA A 36 0.14 7.27 5.03
N GLU A 37 0.26 8.44 4.40
CA GLU A 37 -0.87 9.38 4.34
C GLU A 37 -2.03 8.82 3.50
N LYS A 38 -1.71 8.19 2.36
CA LYS A 38 -2.68 7.55 1.46
C LYS A 38 -2.29 6.12 1.10
N LEU A 39 -3.22 5.18 1.29
CA LEU A 39 -3.16 3.82 0.76
C LEU A 39 -4.24 3.64 -0.33
N SER A 40 -3.86 3.05 -1.47
CA SER A 40 -4.79 2.60 -2.51
C SER A 40 -4.53 1.12 -2.80
N ILE A 41 -5.59 0.30 -2.71
CA ILE A 41 -5.53 -1.13 -3.05
C ILE A 41 -6.37 -1.30 -4.32
N GLY A 42 -5.73 -1.71 -5.42
CA GLY A 42 -6.39 -1.98 -6.69
C GLY A 42 -7.13 -3.32 -6.68
N ALA A 43 -7.75 -3.65 -7.81
CA ALA A 43 -8.66 -4.80 -7.91
C ALA A 43 -7.99 -6.16 -7.64
N SER A 44 -6.70 -6.31 -7.97
CA SER A 44 -5.92 -7.51 -7.68
C SER A 44 -5.11 -7.41 -6.38
N GLY A 45 -5.10 -6.23 -5.74
CA GLY A 45 -4.29 -5.95 -4.58
C GLY A 45 -4.77 -6.72 -3.34
N ARG A 46 -3.82 -7.29 -2.59
CA ARG A 46 -4.11 -7.94 -1.32
C ARG A 46 -3.17 -7.41 -0.24
N PHE A 47 -3.75 -6.97 0.87
CA PHE A 47 -3.00 -6.50 2.03
C PHE A 47 -3.36 -7.32 3.27
N THR A 48 -2.34 -7.74 4.04
CA THR A 48 -2.49 -8.37 5.36
C THR A 48 -1.52 -7.72 6.34
N GLY A 49 -2.00 -7.30 7.51
CA GLY A 49 -1.17 -6.67 8.55
C GLY A 49 -1.85 -5.45 9.15
N GLN A 50 -1.07 -4.57 9.81
CA GLN A 50 -1.58 -3.34 10.39
C GLN A 50 -1.41 -2.15 9.46
N VAL A 51 -2.42 -1.29 9.39
CA VAL A 51 -2.40 -0.06 8.61
C VAL A 51 -2.62 1.14 9.53
N LYS A 52 -1.72 2.12 9.46
CA LYS A 52 -1.91 3.48 9.94
C LYS A 52 -1.93 4.42 8.72
N SER A 53 -3.10 4.91 8.37
CA SER A 53 -3.25 5.83 7.24
C SER A 53 -4.36 6.84 7.44
N ASP A 54 -4.19 8.03 6.86
CA ASP A 54 -5.20 9.10 6.91
C ASP A 54 -6.32 8.84 5.90
N LEU A 55 -5.99 8.24 4.75
CA LEU A 55 -6.94 7.90 3.71
C LEU A 55 -6.64 6.52 3.12
N VAL A 56 -7.64 5.64 3.16
CA VAL A 56 -7.62 4.35 2.49
C VAL A 56 -8.65 4.35 1.37
N VAL A 57 -8.21 4.00 0.16
CA VAL A 57 -9.07 3.77 -1.00
C VAL A 57 -8.96 2.30 -1.39
N ILE A 58 -10.10 1.62 -1.50
CA ILE A 58 -10.16 0.22 -1.94
C ILE A 58 -10.94 0.21 -3.24
N GLY A 59 -10.29 -0.20 -4.33
CA GLY A 59 -10.94 -0.43 -5.60
C GLY A 59 -11.86 -1.62 -5.47
N GLY A 60 -13.18 -1.38 -5.53
CA GLY A 60 -14.16 -2.46 -5.59
C GLY A 60 -14.05 -3.19 -6.91
N GLY A 61 -13.97 -4.52 -6.83
CA GLY A 61 -14.25 -5.46 -7.92
C GLY A 61 -15.53 -6.22 -7.63
#